data_AF-A0A415UVE0-F1
#
_entry.id   AF-A0A415UVE0-F1
#
_cell.length_a   1.000
_cell.length_b   1.000
_cell.length_c   1.000
_cell.angle_alpha   90.00
_cell.angle_beta   90.00
_cell.angle_gamma   90.00
#
_symmetry.space_group_name_H-M   'P 1'
#
loop_
_entity.id
_entity.type
_entity.pdbx_description
1 polymer ?
#
loop_
_entity_poly.entity_id
_entity_poly.type
_entity_poly.pdbx_seq_one_letter_code
_entity_poly.pdbx_strand_id
1 'polypeptide(L)'
;MAEKTPVEQLTYKQASQELELIIRSLESGDMELEESLESYTRGVELLKSLRTRLSDAEQKVSVLLKDVDGNDALADGEAANTDDNLSF
;
A
#
# COMPACT_ATOMS: atom_id res chain seq x y z
N MET A 1 -29.90 0.73 -5.08
CA MET A 1 -28.43 0.92 -5.06
C MET A 1 -27.86 -0.24 -4.26
N ALA A 2 -27.15 -1.16 -4.91
CA ALA A 2 -26.52 -2.27 -4.19
C ALA A 2 -25.35 -1.69 -3.38
N GLU A 3 -25.29 -1.98 -2.08
CA GLU A 3 -24.13 -1.63 -1.25
C GLU A 3 -22.90 -2.34 -1.83
N LYS A 4 -21.98 -1.57 -2.42
CA LYS A 4 -20.68 -2.08 -2.85
C LYS A 4 -19.86 -2.40 -1.61
N THR A 5 -19.25 -3.58 -1.57
CA THR A 5 -18.34 -3.98 -0.48
C THR A 5 -17.23 -2.93 -0.32
N PRO A 6 -16.94 -2.45 0.91
CA PRO A 6 -15.83 -1.52 1.15
C PRO A 6 -14.50 -2.07 0.64
N VAL A 7 -13.65 -1.21 0.07
CA VAL A 7 -12.37 -1.63 -0.56
C VAL A 7 -11.46 -2.34 0.44
N GLU A 8 -11.53 -1.94 1.71
CA GLU A 8 -10.76 -2.50 2.82
C GLU A 8 -11.09 -3.95 3.10
N GLN A 9 -12.31 -4.39 2.77
CA GLN A 9 -12.78 -5.76 2.97
C GLN A 9 -12.44 -6.68 1.79
N LEU A 10 -11.97 -6.12 0.66
CA LEU A 10 -11.56 -6.90 -0.50
C LEU A 10 -10.14 -7.46 -0.32
N THR A 11 -9.92 -8.67 -0.83
CA THR A 11 -8.57 -9.18 -1.08
C THR A 11 -7.92 -8.43 -2.24
N TYR A 12 -6.59 -8.49 -2.35
CA TYR A 12 -5.85 -7.88 -3.48
C TYR A 12 -6.39 -8.35 -4.83
N LYS A 13 -6.62 -9.66 -4.98
CA LYS A 13 -7.15 -10.25 -6.22
C LYS A 13 -8.55 -9.71 -6.55
N GLN A 14 -9.44 -9.65 -5.56
CA GLN A 14 -10.80 -9.13 -5.78
C GLN A 14 -10.77 -7.65 -6.17
N ALA A 15 -9.99 -6.83 -5.48
CA ALA A 15 -9.84 -5.41 -5.80
C ALA A 15 -9.25 -5.19 -7.21
N SER A 16 -8.27 -6.01 -7.62
CA SER A 16 -7.69 -5.97 -8.97
C SER A 16 -8.73 -6.34 -10.04
N GLN A 17 -9.50 -7.41 -9.82
CA GLN A 17 -10.55 -7.84 -10.74
C GLN A 17 -11.66 -6.79 -10.87
N GLU A 18 -12.08 -6.18 -9.75
CA GLU A 18 -13.06 -5.11 -9.77
C GLU A 18 -12.56 -3.88 -10.55
N LEU A 19 -11.29 -3.49 -10.34
CA LEU A 19 -10.67 -2.39 -11.07
C LEU A 19 -10.61 -2.66 -12.58
N GLU A 20 -10.23 -3.87 -12.99
CA GLU A 20 -10.21 -4.26 -14.40
C GLU A 20 -11.60 -4.17 -15.04
N LEU A 21 -12.65 -4.58 -14.33
CA LEU A 21 -14.03 -4.46 -14.82
C LEU A 21 -14.45 -3.00 -14.97
N ILE A 22 -14.12 -2.15 -13.99
CA ILE A 22 -14.41 -0.71 -14.05
C ILE A 22 -13.72 -0.07 -15.25
N ILE A 23 -12.44 -0.38 -15.49
CA ILE A 23 -11.69 0.15 -16.64
C ILE A 23 -12.37 -0.25 -17.95
N ARG A 24 -12.71 -1.55 -18.10
CA ARG A 24 -13.40 -2.02 -19.31
C ARG A 24 -14.73 -1.31 -19.54
N SER A 25 -15.51 -1.09 -18.48
CA SER A 25 -16.79 -0.37 -18.60
C SER A 25 -16.59 1.09 -18.99
N LEU A 26 -15.60 1.78 -18.40
CA LEU A 26 -15.28 3.16 -18.77
C LEU A 26 -14.77 3.26 -20.23
N GLU A 27 -13.95 2.31 -20.67
CA GLU A 27 -13.42 2.24 -22.03
C GLU A 27 -14.49 1.93 -23.09
N SER A 28 -15.58 1.27 -22.71
CA SER A 28 -16.71 1.00 -23.62
C SER A 28 -17.40 2.27 -24.08
N GLY A 29 -17.44 3.31 -23.23
CA GLY A 29 -18.15 4.56 -23.50
C GLY A 29 -19.68 4.47 -23.45
N ASP A 30 -20.23 3.32 -23.05
CA ASP A 30 -21.69 3.07 -23.02
C ASP A 30 -22.36 3.57 -21.72
N MET A 31 -21.59 4.08 -20.76
CA MET A 31 -22.10 4.51 -19.45
C MET A 31 -22.60 5.96 -19.48
N GLU A 32 -23.64 6.24 -18.70
CA GLU A 32 -24.05 7.63 -18.46
C GLU A 32 -22.97 8.38 -17.67
N LEU A 33 -23.01 9.73 -17.70
CA LEU A 33 -21.99 10.57 -17.06
C LEU A 33 -21.90 10.30 -15.55
N GLU A 34 -23.04 10.28 -14.86
CA GLU A 34 -23.12 10.02 -13.42
C GLU A 34 -22.53 8.64 -13.07
N GLU A 35 -22.88 7.60 -13.82
CA GLU A 35 -22.35 6.24 -13.61
C GLU A 35 -20.84 6.15 -13.88
N SER A 36 -20.37 6.91 -14.89
CA SER A 36 -18.95 7.02 -15.21
C SER A 36 -18.16 7.68 -14.07
N LEU A 37 -18.72 8.73 -13.45
CA LEU A 37 -18.11 9.42 -12.31
C LEU A 37 -18.06 8.53 -11.07
N GLU A 38 -19.11 7.77 -10.79
CA GLU A 38 -19.12 6.79 -9.70
C GLU A 38 -18.08 5.68 -9.93
N SER A 39 -18.00 5.15 -11.15
CA SER A 39 -17.06 4.11 -11.54
C SER A 39 -15.62 4.61 -11.47
N TYR A 40 -15.36 5.83 -11.93
CA TYR A 40 -14.05 6.48 -11.82
C TYR A 40 -13.62 6.65 -10.37
N THR A 41 -14.51 7.17 -9.51
CA THR A 41 -14.23 7.37 -8.09
C THR A 41 -13.87 6.06 -7.41
N ARG A 42 -14.68 5.01 -7.63
CA ARG A 42 -14.40 3.67 -7.12
C ARG A 42 -13.07 3.12 -7.67
N GLY A 43 -12.78 3.33 -8.94
CA GLY A 43 -11.51 2.93 -9.56
C GLY A 43 -10.30 3.57 -8.89
N VAL A 44 -10.38 4.87 -8.55
CA VAL A 44 -9.31 5.59 -7.84
C VAL A 44 -9.09 5.01 -6.43
N GLU A 45 -10.16 4.70 -5.70
CA GLU A 45 -10.07 4.07 -4.37
C GLU A 45 -9.39 2.69 -4.44
N LEU A 46 -9.82 1.85 -5.39
CA LEU A 46 -9.24 0.53 -5.62
C LEU A 46 -7.74 0.65 -5.97
N LEU A 47 -7.39 1.54 -6.91
CA LEU A 47 -6.01 1.77 -7.32
C LEU A 47 -5.12 2.22 -6.15
N LYS A 48 -5.63 3.13 -5.31
CA LYS A 48 -4.92 3.58 -4.11
C LYS A 48 -4.68 2.42 -3.15
N SER A 49 -5.69 1.61 -2.86
CA SER A 49 -5.57 0.45 -1.98
C SER A 49 -4.57 -0.58 -2.51
N LEU A 50 -4.63 -0.90 -3.80
CA LEU A 50 -3.71 -1.84 -4.44
C LEU A 50 -2.25 -1.39 -4.34
N ARG A 51 -1.98 -0.10 -4.63
CA ARG A 51 -0.64 0.48 -4.54
C ARG A 51 -0.09 0.45 -3.11
N THR A 52 -0.90 0.79 -2.11
CA THR A 52 -0.49 0.71 -0.71
C THR A 52 -0.13 -0.72 -0.32
N ARG A 53 -0.97 -1.70 -0.67
CA ARG A 53 -0.71 -3.12 -0.35
C ARG A 53 0.56 -3.65 -1.02
N LEU A 54 0.83 -3.23 -2.26
CA LEU A 54 2.07 -3.56 -2.98
C LEU A 54 3.29 -2.96 -2.28
N SER A 55 3.24 -1.67 -1.96
CA SER A 55 4.31 -0.98 -1.23
C SER A 55 4.61 -1.64 0.12
N ASP A 56 3.57 -2.04 0.86
CA ASP A 56 3.73 -2.71 2.15
C ASP A 56 4.36 -4.11 1.98
N ALA A 57 3.99 -4.83 0.92
CA ALA A 57 4.57 -6.13 0.60
C ALA A 57 6.05 -6.01 0.20
N GLU A 58 6.38 -5.03 -0.64
CA GLU A 58 7.77 -4.73 -1.04
C GLU A 58 8.64 -4.37 0.17
N GLN A 59 8.13 -3.54 1.08
CA GLN A 59 8.83 -3.19 2.31
C GLN A 59 9.09 -4.42 3.19
N LYS A 60 8.09 -5.29 3.37
CA LYS A 60 8.25 -6.53 4.15
C LYS A 60 9.29 -7.46 3.53
N VAL A 61 9.29 -7.61 2.21
CA VAL A 61 10.30 -8.41 1.50
C VAL A 61 11.69 -7.80 1.69
N SER A 62 11.82 -6.47 1.60
CA SER A 62 13.11 -5.79 1.81
C SER A 62 13.67 -6.01 3.21
N VAL A 63 12.84 -5.96 4.26
CA VAL A 63 13.27 -6.26 5.63
C VAL A 63 13.73 -7.71 5.76
N LEU A 64 12.93 -8.67 5.27
CA LEU A 64 13.29 -10.09 5.32
C LEU A 64 14.60 -10.39 4.59
N LEU A 65 14.86 -9.76 3.44
CA LEU A 65 16.12 -9.92 2.72
C LEU A 65 17.31 -9.37 3.51
N LYS A 66 17.16 -8.21 4.16
CA LYS A 66 18.20 -7.65 5.04
C LYS A 66 18.51 -8.55 6.24
N ASP A 67 17.48 -9.18 6.81
CA ASP A 67 17.63 -10.13 7.92
C ASP A 67 18.32 -11.42 7.46
N VAL A 68 18.00 -11.92 6.26
CA VAL A 68 18.58 -13.14 5.67
C VAL A 68 20.04 -12.95 5.23
N ASP A 69 20.38 -11.77 4.69
CA ASP A 69 21.74 -11.44 4.25
C ASP A 69 22.70 -11.13 5.43
N GLY A 70 22.22 -11.17 6.67
CA GLY A 70 23.07 -11.25 7.85
C GLY A 70 23.94 -10.01 8.09
N ASN A 71 23.35 -8.81 8.00
CA ASN A 71 23.94 -7.61 8.61
C ASN A 71 23.20 -7.25 9.91
N ASP A 72 23.14 -8.19 10.83
CA ASP A 72 23.09 -7.86 12.25
C ASP A 72 24.53 -7.59 12.68
N ALA A 73 25.03 -6.40 12.34
CA ALA A 73 26.22 -5.85 12.97
C ALA A 73 25.84 -5.48 14.42
N LEU A 74 25.59 -6.50 15.24
CA LEU A 74 25.62 -6.33 16.68
C LEU A 74 27.09 -6.28 17.12
N ALA A 75 27.38 -5.20 17.83
CA ALA A 75 28.61 -4.84 18.52
C ALA A 75 29.69 -4.17 17.67
N ASP A 76 29.68 -2.84 17.68
CA ASP A 76 30.75 -2.13 18.39
C ASP A 76 30.14 -1.46 19.63
N GLY A 77 30.13 -2.20 20.74
CA GLY A 77 29.96 -1.61 22.06
C GLY A 77 31.26 -0.94 22.47
N GLU A 78 31.45 0.32 22.11
CA GLU A 78 32.53 1.18 22.58
C GLU A 78 32.08 2.64 22.36
N ALA A 79 31.97 3.55 23.32
CA ALA A 79 32.18 3.54 24.75
C ALA A 79 31.15 4.49 25.37
N ALA A 80 30.80 4.27 26.63
CA ALA A 80 30.15 5.29 27.44
C ALA A 80 31.10 6.50 27.56
N ASN A 81 30.87 7.55 26.76
CA ASN A 81 31.40 8.87 27.08
C ASN A 81 30.57 9.42 28.23
N THR A 82 31.01 9.09 29.45
CA THR A 82 30.81 9.97 30.61
C THR A 82 31.75 11.16 30.44
N ASP A 83 31.39 12.08 29.54
CA ASP A 83 31.89 13.44 29.64
C ASP A 83 30.80 14.28 30.28
N ASP A 84 30.87 14.22 31.60
CA ASP A 84 30.43 15.23 32.53
C ASP A 84 30.85 16.63 32.02
N ASN A 85 29.90 17.41 31.53
CA ASN A 85 30.02 18.86 31.59
C ASN A 85 28.65 19.51 31.77
N LEU A 86 28.15 19.38 33.00
CA LEU A 86 27.31 20.41 33.59
C LEU A 86 28.16 21.67 33.81
N SER A 87 27.92 22.70 33.01
CA SER A 87 28.13 24.08 33.46
C SER A 87 27.08 24.99 32.85
N PHE A 88 26.17 25.38 33.74
CA PHE A 88 25.19 26.47 33.79
C PHE A 88 24.73 27.15 32.48
#